data_AF-A0A820L985-F1
#
_entry.id   AF-A0A820L985-F1
#
_cell.length_a   1.000
_cell.length_b   1.000
_cell.length_c   1.000
_cell.angle_alpha   90.00
_cell.angle_beta   90.00
_cell.angle_gamma   90.00
#
_symmetry.space_group_name_H-M   'P 1'
#
loop_
_entity.id
_entity.type
_entity.pdbx_description
1 polymer ?
#
loop_
_entity_poly.entity_id
_entity_poly.type
_entity_poly.pdbx_seq_one_letter_code
_entity_poly.pdbx_strand_id
1 'polypeptide(L)'
;SKVDPLASFGNFQNTNLSRSVSLSIIDQNGNDVFFQAHQNNPIQLIIPRDPYVLIPSMYLQNVTSINSTLNNLLFNYHYINITSSLPISVHFEIHSLNRSLAYLFIYKFDQTPQLNSSINVIDGWTVFCPFNLTNDDIYRYFIDNQQTPGHQSLIFGIRELNSTEMNNYCSNNSSINTSLPITNEPFNFTSNYELRLYTSGCYYLDENNNWKSDGLVVSIRWIKKNKEYLIFI
;
A
#
# COMPACT_ATOMS: atom_id res chain seq x y z
N SER A 1 8.52 -12.00 5.09
CA SER A 1 8.02 -12.92 4.06
C SER A 1 8.23 -12.29 2.68
N LYS A 2 8.29 -13.09 1.60
CA LYS A 2 8.24 -12.54 0.24
C LYS A 2 6.79 -12.20 -0.08
N VAL A 3 6.53 -11.01 -0.63
CA VAL A 3 5.20 -10.63 -1.12
C VAL A 3 5.20 -10.83 -2.62
N ASP A 4 4.35 -11.71 -3.10
CA ASP A 4 4.24 -11.98 -4.53
C ASP A 4 3.20 -11.05 -5.18
N PRO A 5 3.44 -10.61 -6.43
CA PRO A 5 2.47 -9.82 -7.17
C PRO A 5 1.24 -10.67 -7.50
N LEU A 6 0.06 -10.05 -7.48
CA LEU A 6 -1.19 -10.74 -7.85
C LEU A 6 -1.19 -11.20 -9.32
N ALA A 7 -0.40 -10.53 -10.17
CA ALA A 7 -0.11 -10.93 -11.54
C ALA A 7 1.34 -10.54 -11.88
N SER A 8 2.16 -11.50 -12.31
CA SER A 8 3.58 -11.26 -12.67
C SER A 8 3.73 -10.92 -14.16
N PHE A 9 4.53 -9.91 -14.49
CA PHE A 9 4.98 -9.65 -15.86
C PHE A 9 6.20 -10.53 -16.20
N GLY A 10 6.48 -10.73 -17.49
CA GLY A 10 7.76 -11.27 -17.97
C GLY A 10 8.01 -12.78 -17.80
N ASN A 11 7.19 -13.53 -17.05
CA ASN A 11 7.19 -14.98 -17.14
C ASN A 11 6.45 -15.39 -18.42
N PHE A 12 7.11 -16.14 -19.31
CA PHE A 12 6.53 -16.69 -20.56
C PHE A 12 5.29 -17.58 -20.36
N GLN A 13 4.83 -17.76 -19.13
CA GLN A 13 3.51 -18.30 -18.85
C GLN A 13 2.49 -17.17 -18.93
N ASN A 14 1.63 -17.23 -19.96
CA ASN A 14 0.42 -16.41 -20.03
C ASN A 14 -0.33 -16.52 -18.70
N THR A 15 -0.28 -15.47 -17.89
CA THR A 15 -1.14 -15.41 -16.71
C THR A 15 -2.48 -14.90 -17.20
N ASN A 16 -3.57 -15.65 -16.96
CA ASN A 16 -4.94 -15.14 -17.20
C ASN A 16 -5.31 -13.96 -16.28
N LEU A 17 -4.38 -13.55 -15.41
CA LEU A 17 -4.55 -12.61 -14.31
C LEU A 17 -4.14 -11.17 -14.70
N SER A 18 -3.36 -11.01 -15.77
CA SER A 18 -2.97 -9.69 -16.30
C SER A 18 -3.89 -9.29 -17.44
N ARG A 19 -4.35 -8.04 -17.44
CA ARG A 19 -5.09 -7.46 -18.57
C ARG A 19 -4.17 -6.51 -19.32
N SER A 20 -3.92 -6.82 -20.59
CA SER A 20 -3.26 -5.87 -21.50
C SER A 20 -4.29 -4.86 -22.00
N VAL A 21 -3.95 -3.58 -21.95
CA VAL A 21 -4.69 -2.52 -22.62
C VAL A 21 -3.76 -1.90 -23.65
N SER A 22 -4.23 -1.77 -24.88
CA SER A 22 -3.55 -1.00 -25.93
C SER A 22 -4.40 0.23 -26.22
N LEU A 23 -3.74 1.38 -26.27
CA LEU A 23 -4.33 2.66 -26.65
C LEU A 23 -3.53 3.20 -27.84
N SER A 24 -4.20 3.43 -28.95
CA SER A 24 -3.67 4.17 -30.10
C SER A 24 -4.61 5.35 -30.36
N ILE A 25 -4.04 6.54 -30.53
CA ILE A 25 -4.78 7.75 -30.88
C ILE A 25 -4.31 8.16 -32.27
N ILE A 26 -5.24 8.10 -33.23
CA ILE A 26 -4.98 8.42 -34.63
C ILE A 26 -5.77 9.64 -35.07
N ASP A 27 -5.21 10.40 -36.02
CA ASP A 27 -5.90 11.51 -36.66
C ASP A 27 -6.93 11.00 -37.70
N GLN A 28 -7.66 11.92 -38.30
CA GLN A 28 -8.63 11.62 -39.37
C GLN A 28 -8.02 10.97 -40.63
N ASN A 29 -6.70 11.00 -40.77
CA ASN A 29 -5.96 10.39 -41.88
C ASN A 29 -5.31 9.05 -41.48
N GLY A 30 -5.49 8.58 -40.24
CA GLY A 30 -4.91 7.34 -39.73
C GLY A 30 -3.46 7.47 -39.26
N ASN A 31 -2.93 8.68 -39.09
CA ASN A 31 -1.59 8.91 -38.55
C ASN A 31 -1.62 8.95 -37.02
N ASP A 32 -0.58 8.44 -36.37
CA ASP A 32 -0.44 8.54 -34.91
C ASP A 32 -0.37 10.00 -34.45
N VAL A 33 -1.16 10.31 -33.42
CA VAL A 33 -1.19 11.63 -32.79
C VAL A 33 -0.36 11.58 -31.52
N PHE A 34 0.74 12.33 -31.52
CA PHE A 34 1.55 12.54 -30.32
C PHE A 34 0.85 13.53 -29.39
N PHE A 35 0.65 13.12 -28.15
CA PHE A 35 0.21 14.00 -27.06
C PHE A 35 1.17 13.83 -25.88
N GLN A 36 1.43 14.91 -25.16
CA GLN A 36 2.26 14.90 -23.97
C GLN A 36 1.37 14.96 -22.74
N ALA A 37 1.38 13.90 -21.93
CA ALA A 37 0.78 13.92 -20.61
C ALA A 37 1.72 14.63 -19.63
N HIS A 38 1.15 15.41 -18.71
CA HIS A 38 1.91 16.04 -17.62
C HIS A 38 1.46 15.45 -16.29
N GLN A 39 2.33 15.42 -15.28
CA GLN A 39 1.98 14.89 -13.96
C GLN A 39 0.74 15.58 -13.34
N ASN A 40 0.54 16.86 -13.63
CA ASN A 40 -0.60 17.64 -13.12
C ASN A 40 -1.90 17.40 -13.93
N ASN A 41 -1.80 16.84 -15.13
CA ASN A 41 -2.93 16.47 -15.97
C ASN A 41 -2.61 15.18 -16.74
N PRO A 42 -2.62 14.05 -16.03
CA PRO A 42 -2.19 12.76 -16.55
C PRO A 42 -3.30 12.08 -17.34
N ILE A 43 -2.92 11.06 -18.12
CA ILE A 43 -3.90 10.21 -18.80
C ILE A 43 -4.23 9.05 -17.89
N GLN A 44 -5.48 9.04 -17.42
CA GLN A 44 -5.93 8.04 -16.48
C GLN A 44 -6.50 6.82 -17.22
N LEU A 45 -5.79 5.70 -17.15
CA LEU A 45 -6.32 4.41 -17.57
C LEU A 45 -6.82 3.67 -16.34
N ILE A 46 -8.07 3.23 -16.38
CA ILE A 46 -8.69 2.46 -15.29
C ILE A 46 -8.77 1.01 -15.75
N ILE A 47 -7.85 0.16 -15.30
CA ILE A 47 -7.90 -1.27 -15.63
C ILE A 47 -8.59 -1.99 -14.49
N PRO A 48 -9.80 -2.56 -14.71
CA PRO A 48 -10.45 -3.36 -13.70
C PRO A 48 -9.63 -4.61 -13.46
N ARG A 49 -9.53 -4.99 -12.20
CA ARG A 49 -8.96 -6.28 -11.82
C ARG A 49 -9.74 -7.43 -12.49
N ASP A 50 -9.05 -8.51 -12.82
CA ASP A 50 -9.71 -9.75 -13.19
C ASP A 50 -10.52 -10.32 -12.00
N PRO A 51 -11.86 -10.47 -12.13
CA PRO A 51 -12.72 -10.97 -11.06
C PRO A 51 -12.42 -12.40 -10.62
N TYR A 52 -11.69 -13.19 -11.42
CA TYR A 52 -11.36 -14.57 -11.08
C TYR A 52 -10.03 -14.73 -10.31
N VAL A 53 -9.26 -13.65 -10.17
CA VAL A 53 -8.03 -13.66 -9.37
C VAL A 53 -8.38 -13.81 -7.89
N LEU A 54 -8.05 -14.94 -7.29
CA LEU A 54 -8.19 -15.14 -5.85
C LEU A 54 -7.30 -14.13 -5.10
N ILE A 55 -7.92 -13.34 -4.23
CA ILE A 55 -7.18 -12.48 -3.29
C ILE A 55 -6.57 -13.39 -2.21
N PRO A 56 -5.29 -13.24 -1.87
CA PRO A 56 -4.71 -13.94 -0.72
C PRO A 56 -5.59 -13.76 0.51
N SER A 57 -5.81 -14.81 1.30
CA SER A 57 -6.51 -14.67 2.58
C SER A 57 -5.74 -13.71 3.49
N MET A 58 -6.45 -12.96 4.33
CA MET A 58 -5.78 -12.20 5.39
C MET A 58 -5.18 -13.18 6.40
N TYR A 59 -4.04 -12.82 6.97
CA TYR A 59 -3.36 -13.59 7.99
C TYR A 59 -3.60 -12.97 9.36
N LEU A 60 -4.09 -13.78 10.31
CA LEU A 60 -4.34 -13.35 11.68
C LEU A 60 -3.03 -13.06 12.43
N GLN A 61 -2.91 -11.84 12.92
CA GLN A 61 -1.81 -11.41 13.79
C GLN A 61 -2.21 -11.62 15.25
N ASN A 62 -1.65 -12.67 15.86
CA ASN A 62 -1.97 -13.03 17.24
C ASN A 62 -1.11 -12.24 18.24
N VAL A 63 -1.43 -10.95 18.38
CA VAL A 63 -0.68 -9.96 19.16
C VAL A 63 -1.15 -9.82 20.61
N THR A 64 -2.33 -10.35 20.94
CA THR A 64 -2.90 -10.29 22.30
C THR A 64 -2.39 -11.39 23.24
N SER A 65 -1.88 -12.52 22.70
CA SER A 65 -1.55 -13.73 23.47
C SER A 65 -0.05 -14.04 23.59
N ILE A 66 0.84 -13.09 23.29
CA ILE A 66 2.29 -13.32 23.34
C ILE A 66 2.78 -13.18 24.79
N ASN A 67 2.66 -14.25 25.58
CA ASN A 67 3.24 -14.46 26.92
C ASN A 67 3.85 -13.20 27.61
N SER A 68 3.06 -12.72 28.57
CA SER A 68 3.18 -11.65 29.58
C SER A 68 4.54 -11.17 30.13
N THR A 69 5.69 -11.56 29.58
CA THR A 69 7.02 -10.99 29.93
C THR A 69 7.61 -10.09 28.84
N LEU A 70 7.01 -10.02 27.65
CA LEU A 70 7.51 -9.23 26.50
C LEU A 70 6.39 -8.42 25.78
N ASN A 71 5.26 -8.15 26.45
CA ASN A 71 4.11 -7.47 25.85
C ASN A 71 4.31 -5.98 25.56
N ASN A 72 5.39 -5.37 26.07
CA ASN A 72 5.67 -3.95 25.89
C ASN A 72 6.37 -3.69 24.53
N LEU A 73 5.66 -3.96 23.43
CA LEU A 73 6.14 -3.69 22.08
C LEU A 73 5.73 -2.30 21.63
N LEU A 74 6.68 -1.52 21.11
CA LEU A 74 6.38 -0.22 20.54
C LEU A 74 5.60 -0.37 19.23
N PHE A 75 5.95 -1.39 18.44
CA PHE A 75 5.28 -1.80 17.21
C PHE A 75 5.35 -3.31 17.05
N ASN A 76 4.32 -3.88 16.42
CA ASN A 76 4.43 -5.17 15.76
C ASN A 76 5.03 -4.96 14.37
N TYR A 77 6.32 -5.30 14.22
CA TYR A 77 7.06 -5.09 12.98
C TYR A 77 6.93 -6.27 12.00
N HIS A 78 6.89 -5.93 10.72
CA HIS A 78 6.79 -6.86 9.60
C HIS A 78 7.86 -6.53 8.58
N TYR A 79 8.49 -7.59 8.05
CA TYR A 79 9.47 -7.49 6.97
C TYR A 79 8.89 -8.04 5.68
N ILE A 80 9.00 -7.26 4.60
CA ILE A 80 8.69 -7.71 3.25
C ILE A 80 9.89 -7.54 2.32
N ASN A 81 10.11 -8.53 1.47
CA ASN A 81 11.05 -8.42 0.35
C ASN A 81 10.31 -7.83 -0.86
N ILE A 82 10.81 -6.71 -1.38
CA ILE A 82 10.27 -5.98 -2.54
C ILE A 82 11.25 -5.93 -3.71
N THR A 83 12.31 -6.74 -3.65
CA THR A 83 13.34 -6.79 -4.69
C THR A 83 12.70 -7.15 -6.03
N SER A 84 12.79 -6.26 -7.01
CA SER A 84 12.18 -6.41 -8.33
C SER A 84 13.04 -5.73 -9.39
N SER A 85 13.02 -6.26 -10.62
CA SER A 85 13.70 -5.66 -11.78
C SER A 85 12.98 -4.41 -12.29
N LEU A 86 11.67 -4.32 -12.09
CA LEU A 86 10.88 -3.13 -12.39
C LEU A 86 10.19 -2.61 -11.13
N PRO A 87 9.90 -1.29 -11.06
CA PRO A 87 9.23 -0.69 -9.92
C PRO A 87 7.86 -1.30 -9.66
N ILE A 88 7.54 -1.51 -8.38
CA ILE A 88 6.27 -2.09 -7.93
C ILE A 88 5.62 -1.18 -6.89
N SER A 89 4.31 -1.20 -6.84
CA SER A 89 3.54 -0.62 -5.73
C SER A 89 3.24 -1.69 -4.69
N VAL A 90 3.04 -1.26 -3.44
CA VAL A 90 2.75 -2.15 -2.30
C VAL A 90 1.42 -1.74 -1.67
N HIS A 91 0.53 -2.71 -1.50
CA HIS A 91 -0.79 -2.54 -0.90
C HIS A 91 -0.86 -3.19 0.46
N PHE A 92 -1.45 -2.47 1.40
CA PHE A 92 -1.66 -2.90 2.77
C PHE A 92 -3.15 -2.90 3.06
N GLU A 93 -3.67 -4.04 3.50
CA GLU A 93 -5.01 -4.16 4.04
C GLU A 93 -4.94 -4.68 5.48
N ILE A 94 -5.54 -3.96 6.41
CA ILE A 94 -5.59 -4.31 7.82
C ILE A 94 -7.07 -4.40 8.22
N HIS A 95 -7.53 -5.62 8.49
CA HIS A 95 -8.87 -5.85 9.02
C HIS A 95 -8.83 -5.75 10.54
N SER A 96 -9.54 -4.73 11.07
CA SER A 96 -9.62 -4.54 12.51
C SER A 96 -10.72 -5.42 13.09
N LEU A 97 -10.36 -6.35 13.99
CA LEU A 97 -11.35 -7.18 14.70
C LEU A 97 -12.13 -6.38 15.76
N ASN A 98 -11.72 -5.14 16.03
CA ASN A 98 -12.45 -4.18 16.85
C ASN A 98 -12.51 -2.82 16.15
N ARG A 99 -13.72 -2.41 15.73
CA ARG A 99 -13.98 -1.19 14.95
C ARG A 99 -13.72 0.10 15.74
N SER A 100 -13.63 0.05 17.08
CA SER A 100 -13.38 1.23 17.90
C SER A 100 -11.89 1.54 18.09
N LEU A 101 -10.99 0.72 17.56
CA LEU A 101 -9.55 0.89 17.73
C LEU A 101 -8.96 1.76 16.62
N ALA A 102 -7.94 2.53 17.03
CA ALA A 102 -7.08 3.27 16.13
C ALA A 102 -5.68 2.64 16.09
N TYR A 103 -5.01 2.75 14.95
CA TYR A 103 -3.65 2.22 14.78
C TYR A 103 -2.71 3.26 14.19
N LEU A 104 -1.45 3.22 14.61
CA LEU A 104 -0.35 3.91 13.95
C LEU A 104 0.39 2.92 13.06
N PHE A 105 0.55 3.30 11.79
CA PHE A 105 1.35 2.60 10.80
C PHE A 105 2.57 3.44 10.44
N ILE A 106 3.74 2.82 10.46
CA ILE A 106 5.01 3.44 10.02
C ILE A 106 5.75 2.48 9.11
N TYR A 107 6.56 3.01 8.19
CA TYR A 107 7.46 2.18 7.38
C TYR A 107 8.78 2.85 7.06
N LYS A 108 9.76 2.01 6.73
CA LYS A 108 11.05 2.41 6.17
C LYS A 108 11.58 1.32 5.24
N PHE A 109 12.19 1.75 4.14
CA PHE A 109 12.89 0.87 3.21
C PHE A 109 14.25 0.47 3.77
N ASP A 110 14.61 -0.80 3.59
CA ASP A 110 15.91 -1.41 3.90
C ASP A 110 16.38 -1.35 5.36
N GLN A 111 15.62 -0.69 6.24
CA GLN A 111 15.94 -0.47 7.64
C GLN A 111 14.67 -0.48 8.49
N THR A 112 14.81 -0.78 9.78
CA THR A 112 13.67 -0.77 10.71
C THR A 112 13.29 0.67 11.04
N PRO A 113 12.02 1.08 10.86
CA PRO A 113 11.60 2.44 11.16
C PRO A 113 11.58 2.66 12.68
N GLN A 114 12.04 3.84 13.11
CA GLN A 114 12.10 4.21 14.52
C GLN A 114 11.27 5.47 14.75
N LEU A 115 10.40 5.47 15.76
CA LEU A 115 9.77 6.71 16.21
C LEU A 115 10.83 7.59 16.88
N ASN A 116 11.24 8.66 16.22
CA ASN A 116 11.97 9.74 16.84
C ASN A 116 11.44 11.09 16.33
N SER A 117 11.91 12.19 16.92
CA SER A 117 11.51 13.54 16.53
C SER A 117 12.03 14.02 15.17
N SER A 118 12.86 13.22 14.50
CA SER A 118 13.49 13.52 13.21
C SER A 118 12.87 12.67 12.10
N ILE A 119 12.30 13.33 11.08
CA ILE A 119 11.61 12.65 9.97
C ILE A 119 12.51 11.66 9.20
N ASN A 120 13.83 11.78 9.27
CA ASN A 120 14.77 10.97 8.48
C ASN A 120 14.82 9.46 8.82
N VAL A 121 14.24 9.02 9.94
CA VAL A 121 14.24 7.60 10.36
C VAL A 121 12.96 6.85 10.00
N ILE A 122 12.03 7.49 9.27
CA ILE A 122 10.80 6.90 8.76
C ILE A 122 10.58 7.44 7.34
N ASP A 123 10.23 6.58 6.39
CA ASP A 123 9.99 7.02 5.01
C ASP A 123 8.52 7.40 4.78
N GLY A 124 7.59 6.81 5.55
CA GLY A 124 6.21 7.26 5.63
C GLY A 124 5.43 6.68 6.80
N TRP A 125 4.29 7.29 7.10
CA TRP A 125 3.42 6.90 8.21
C TRP A 125 1.97 7.31 7.95
N THR A 126 1.04 6.72 8.70
CA THR A 126 -0.35 7.16 8.77
C THR A 126 -1.00 6.71 10.07
N VAL A 127 -2.06 7.40 10.48
CA VAL A 127 -2.93 6.98 11.58
C VAL A 127 -4.24 6.47 10.98
N PHE A 128 -4.59 5.25 11.33
CA PHE A 128 -5.87 4.64 11.01
C PHE A 128 -6.84 4.88 12.15
N CYS A 129 -7.73 5.85 12.00
CA CYS A 129 -8.77 6.13 12.99
C CYS A 129 -10.06 5.37 12.67
N PRO A 130 -10.92 5.08 13.68
CA PRO A 130 -12.21 4.42 13.48
C PRO A 130 -13.09 5.02 12.38
N PHE A 131 -13.04 6.34 12.17
CA PHE A 131 -13.81 7.00 11.11
C PHE A 131 -13.21 6.85 9.70
N ASN A 132 -11.94 6.43 9.57
CA ASN A 132 -11.32 6.04 8.30
C ASN A 132 -11.70 4.62 7.88
N LEU A 133 -12.31 3.84 8.79
CA LEU A 133 -12.64 2.45 8.56
C LEU A 133 -13.70 2.37 7.46
N THR A 134 -13.43 1.55 6.46
CA THR A 134 -14.35 1.28 5.36
C THR A 134 -15.50 0.37 5.84
N ASN A 135 -16.57 0.25 5.04
CA ASN A 135 -17.74 -0.55 5.42
C ASN A 135 -17.41 -2.04 5.65
N ASP A 136 -16.33 -2.52 5.03
CA ASP A 136 -15.77 -3.86 5.12
C ASP A 136 -14.73 -4.03 6.22
N ASP A 137 -14.57 -3.05 7.12
CA ASP A 137 -13.70 -3.13 8.31
C ASP A 137 -12.20 -3.16 8.03
N ILE A 138 -11.84 -2.68 6.84
CA ILE A 138 -10.47 -2.74 6.35
C ILE A 138 -9.89 -1.34 6.27
N TYR A 139 -8.79 -1.11 7.01
CA TYR A 139 -7.90 0.01 6.77
C TYR A 139 -6.98 -0.30 5.60
N ARG A 140 -6.71 0.73 4.79
CA ARG A 140 -5.97 0.59 3.54
C ARG A 140 -4.86 1.62 3.46
N TYR A 141 -3.70 1.17 3.03
CA TYR A 141 -2.56 2.04 2.73
C TYR A 141 -1.86 1.57 1.47
N PHE A 142 -1.29 2.53 0.74
CA PHE A 142 -0.76 2.30 -0.58
C PHE A 142 0.57 3.05 -0.73
N ILE A 143 1.60 2.32 -1.15
CA ILE A 143 2.88 2.89 -1.56
C ILE A 143 2.94 2.75 -3.07
N ASP A 144 3.04 3.87 -3.78
CA ASP A 144 3.13 3.88 -5.24
C ASP A 144 4.46 3.30 -5.73
N ASN A 145 4.50 3.01 -7.03
CA ASN A 145 5.67 2.42 -7.68
C ASN A 145 6.82 3.40 -7.90
N GLN A 146 6.69 4.69 -7.58
CA GLN A 146 7.80 5.65 -7.68
C GLN A 146 8.70 5.61 -6.45
N GLN A 147 8.20 5.10 -5.32
CA GLN A 147 8.91 5.06 -4.04
C GLN A 147 9.74 3.80 -3.81
N THR A 148 9.47 2.71 -4.55
CA THR A 148 10.17 1.43 -4.40
C THR A 148 11.43 1.19 -5.27
N PRO A 149 11.74 1.95 -6.35
CA PRO A 149 12.94 1.72 -7.13
C PRO A 149 14.23 1.75 -6.29
N GLY A 150 15.08 0.74 -6.47
CA GLY A 150 16.39 0.65 -5.80
C GLY A 150 16.35 0.07 -4.38
N HIS A 151 15.17 -0.17 -3.82
CA HIS A 151 14.99 -0.78 -2.51
C HIS A 151 14.86 -2.31 -2.61
N GLN A 152 15.40 -3.01 -1.62
CA GLN A 152 15.36 -4.48 -1.57
C GLN A 152 14.25 -4.97 -0.65
N SER A 153 13.97 -4.19 0.39
CA SER A 153 13.04 -4.55 1.43
C SER A 153 12.28 -3.35 1.97
N LEU A 154 11.14 -3.66 2.56
CA LEU A 154 10.31 -2.69 3.27
C LEU A 154 9.99 -3.28 4.63
N ILE A 155 10.25 -2.51 5.68
CA ILE A 155 9.94 -2.86 7.05
C ILE A 155 8.87 -1.89 7.54
N PHE A 156 7.75 -2.41 8.02
CA PHE A 156 6.68 -1.60 8.54
C PHE A 156 6.25 -2.07 9.93
N GLY A 157 5.76 -1.13 10.74
CA GLY A 157 5.28 -1.38 12.08
C GLY A 157 3.82 -0.97 12.20
N ILE A 158 3.02 -1.78 12.89
CA ILE A 158 1.67 -1.44 13.32
C ILE A 158 1.67 -1.37 14.84
N ARG A 159 1.00 -0.37 15.39
CA ARG A 159 0.79 -0.18 16.83
C ARG A 159 -0.66 0.21 17.09
N GLU A 160 -1.28 -0.34 18.12
CA GLU A 160 -2.58 0.15 18.62
C GLU A 160 -2.39 1.44 19.44
N LEU A 161 -3.23 2.44 19.19
CA LEU A 161 -3.22 3.70 19.93
C LEU A 161 -4.03 3.58 21.22
N ASN A 162 -3.51 4.13 22.31
CA ASN A 162 -4.27 4.22 23.56
C ASN A 162 -5.37 5.30 23.49
N SER A 163 -6.23 5.39 24.51
CA SER A 163 -7.35 6.34 24.53
C SER A 163 -6.91 7.81 24.42
N THR A 164 -5.79 8.18 25.03
CA THR A 164 -5.25 9.55 24.98
C THR A 164 -4.70 9.85 23.58
N GLU A 165 -3.94 8.92 23.01
CA GLU A 165 -3.42 9.02 21.65
C GLU A 165 -4.56 9.09 20.63
N MET A 166 -5.58 8.25 20.76
CA MET A 166 -6.76 8.29 19.90
C MET A 166 -7.51 9.62 20.03
N ASN A 167 -7.69 10.17 21.23
CA ASN A 167 -8.30 11.49 21.40
C ASN A 167 -7.45 12.59 20.74
N ASN A 168 -6.12 12.49 20.80
CA ASN A 168 -5.23 13.49 20.20
C ASN A 168 -5.14 13.36 18.67
N TYR A 169 -5.18 12.14 18.14
CA TYR A 169 -4.90 11.83 16.73
C TYR A 169 -6.13 11.39 15.90
N CYS A 170 -7.29 11.23 16.53
CA CYS A 170 -8.53 10.83 15.86
C CYS A 170 -9.74 11.70 16.21
N SER A 171 -9.54 12.86 16.84
CA SER A 171 -10.64 13.82 17.05
C SER A 171 -10.96 14.58 15.77
N ASN A 172 -12.24 14.90 15.52
CA ASN A 172 -12.74 15.58 14.30
C ASN A 172 -12.17 16.99 14.00
N ASN A 173 -11.14 17.45 14.70
CA ASN A 173 -10.46 18.69 14.38
C ASN A 173 -9.48 18.43 13.23
N SER A 174 -9.79 19.01 12.08
CA SER A 174 -9.15 18.90 10.76
C SER A 174 -7.65 19.23 10.67
N SER A 175 -6.90 19.26 11.78
CA SER A 175 -5.49 19.62 11.87
C SER A 175 -4.55 18.48 12.26
N ILE A 176 -5.05 17.24 12.32
CA ILE A 176 -4.35 16.15 13.02
C ILE A 176 -3.36 15.34 12.15
N ASN A 177 -3.35 15.51 10.83
CA ASN A 177 -2.45 14.75 9.94
C ASN A 177 -1.07 15.39 9.69
N THR A 178 -0.67 16.45 10.40
CA THR A 178 0.59 17.15 10.08
C THR A 178 1.77 16.77 10.94
N SER A 179 1.58 16.09 12.07
CA SER A 179 2.69 15.68 12.94
C SER A 179 2.65 14.18 13.24
N LEU A 180 3.81 13.54 13.03
CA LEU A 180 4.04 12.15 13.41
C LEU A 180 3.75 11.99 14.91
N PRO A 181 2.96 10.97 15.33
CA PRO A 181 2.82 10.65 16.73
C PRO A 181 4.16 10.21 17.34
N ILE A 182 4.82 11.12 18.06
CA ILE A 182 6.06 10.81 18.77
C ILE A 182 5.67 10.25 20.14
N THR A 183 5.56 8.94 20.20
CA THR A 183 5.28 8.19 21.44
C THR A 183 6.32 7.09 21.59
N ASN A 184 7.05 7.10 22.69
CA ASN A 184 8.06 6.07 23.01
C ASN A 184 7.56 5.08 24.06
N GLU A 185 6.31 5.23 24.48
CA GLU A 185 5.68 4.33 25.45
C GLU A 185 5.15 3.12 24.70
N PRO A 186 5.60 1.90 25.00
CA PRO A 186 5.06 0.73 24.35
C PRO A 186 3.64 0.44 24.86
N PHE A 187 2.84 -0.25 24.05
CA PHE A 187 1.42 -0.45 24.33
C PHE A 187 0.99 -1.87 23.99
N ASN A 188 0.24 -2.48 24.91
CA ASN A 188 -0.28 -3.83 24.71
C ASN A 188 -1.50 -3.75 23.80
N PHE A 189 -1.47 -4.48 22.69
CA PHE A 189 -2.64 -4.66 21.85
C PHE A 189 -3.79 -5.25 22.67
N THR A 190 -4.96 -4.63 22.56
CA THR A 190 -6.19 -5.11 23.19
C THR A 190 -6.98 -6.02 22.26
N SER A 191 -6.70 -5.96 20.95
CA SER A 191 -7.30 -6.82 19.94
C SER A 191 -6.27 -7.38 18.96
N ASN A 192 -6.51 -8.60 18.49
CA ASN A 192 -5.85 -9.11 17.29
C ASN A 192 -6.37 -8.35 16.05
N TYR A 193 -5.62 -8.46 14.95
CA TYR A 193 -6.02 -7.92 13.64
C TYR A 193 -5.60 -8.90 12.54
N GLU A 194 -6.19 -8.78 11.36
CA GLU A 194 -5.75 -9.56 10.20
C GLU A 194 -5.06 -8.65 9.19
N LEU A 195 -4.02 -9.17 8.55
CA LEU A 195 -3.17 -8.43 7.64
C LEU A 195 -3.12 -9.13 6.29
N ARG A 196 -3.26 -8.34 5.22
CA ARG A 196 -2.98 -8.77 3.86
C ARG A 196 -2.08 -7.77 3.17
N LEU A 197 -1.16 -8.31 2.39
CA LEU A 197 -0.16 -7.59 1.62
C LEU A 197 -0.14 -8.14 0.21
N TYR A 198 -0.04 -7.27 -0.78
CA TYR A 198 0.18 -7.66 -2.16
C TYR A 198 0.85 -6.53 -2.94
N THR A 199 1.45 -6.87 -4.08
CA THR A 199 2.11 -5.89 -4.94
C THR A 199 1.43 -5.82 -6.30
N SER A 200 1.56 -4.66 -6.96
CA SER A 200 1.12 -4.46 -8.34
C SER A 200 2.09 -3.59 -9.11
N GLY A 201 2.06 -3.67 -10.43
CA GLY A 201 2.92 -2.85 -11.30
C GLY A 201 2.23 -2.53 -12.62
N CYS A 202 2.69 -1.47 -13.27
CA CYS A 202 2.29 -1.13 -14.63
C CYS A 202 3.51 -1.08 -15.51
N TYR A 203 3.45 -1.83 -16.62
CA TYR A 203 4.55 -1.95 -17.54
C TYR A 203 4.06 -1.91 -18.97
N TYR A 204 4.88 -1.38 -19.86
CA TYR A 204 4.69 -1.45 -21.30
C TYR A 204 5.90 -2.11 -21.96
N LEU A 205 5.72 -2.63 -23.17
CA LEU A 205 6.83 -3.10 -24.00
C LEU A 205 7.28 -1.95 -24.90
N ASP A 206 8.58 -1.64 -24.87
CA ASP A 206 9.18 -0.69 -25.82
C ASP A 206 9.37 -1.30 -27.22
N GLU A 207 9.79 -0.48 -28.17
CA GLU A 207 10.08 -0.88 -29.56
C GLU A 207 11.12 -2.00 -29.68
N ASN A 208 11.93 -2.19 -28.63
CA ASN A 208 12.96 -3.22 -28.54
C ASN A 208 12.50 -4.46 -27.76
N ASN A 209 11.20 -4.59 -27.49
CA ASN A 209 10.58 -5.67 -26.69
C ASN A 209 11.09 -5.76 -25.24
N ASN A 210 11.52 -4.65 -24.65
CA ASN A 210 11.88 -4.60 -23.25
C ASN A 210 10.71 -4.07 -22.42
N TRP A 211 10.49 -4.68 -21.25
CA TRP A 211 9.54 -4.15 -20.29
C TRP A 211 10.06 -2.85 -19.68
N LYS A 212 9.20 -1.84 -19.66
CA LYS A 212 9.46 -0.48 -19.17
C LYS A 212 8.36 0.00 -18.25
N SER A 213 8.67 0.99 -17.43
CA SER A 213 7.74 1.60 -16.47
C SER A 213 7.88 3.11 -16.38
N ASP A 214 8.74 3.72 -17.19
CA ASP A 214 8.95 5.17 -17.20
C ASP A 214 7.67 5.88 -17.64
N GLY A 215 7.36 6.98 -16.95
CA GLY A 215 6.12 7.72 -17.16
C GLY A 215 4.85 7.05 -16.65
N LEU A 216 4.92 5.83 -16.08
CA LEU A 216 3.75 5.13 -15.53
C LEU A 216 3.70 5.19 -14.01
N VAL A 217 2.61 5.72 -13.46
CA VAL A 217 2.34 5.71 -12.02
C VAL A 217 1.14 4.82 -11.72
N VAL A 218 1.33 3.89 -10.78
CA VAL A 218 0.24 3.08 -10.24
C VAL A 218 -0.42 3.85 -9.12
N SER A 219 -1.73 3.98 -9.19
CA SER A 219 -2.60 4.54 -8.17
C SER A 219 -3.79 3.60 -7.93
N ILE A 220 -4.40 3.72 -6.76
CA ILE A 220 -5.57 2.93 -6.40
C ILE A 220 -6.78 3.81 -6.18
N ARG A 221 -7.92 3.42 -6.78
CA ARG A 221 -9.20 4.08 -6.52
C ARG A 221 -10.23 3.08 -6.02
N TRP A 222 -10.63 3.32 -4.78
CA TRP A 222 -11.68 2.57 -4.10
C TRP A 222 -13.04 3.15 -4.50
N ILE A 223 -13.74 2.50 -5.44
CA ILE A 223 -15.11 2.89 -5.81
C ILE A 223 -16.07 2.07 -4.94
N LYS A 224 -16.98 2.74 -4.21
CA LYS A 224 -18.08 2.13 -3.43
C LYS A 224 -18.95 1.23 -4.32
N LYS A 225 -18.56 -0.03 -4.50
CA LYS A 225 -19.32 -1.19 -5.04
C LYS A 225 -18.44 -2.45 -5.23
N ASN A 226 -17.58 -2.80 -4.26
CA ASN A 226 -16.76 -4.03 -4.29
C ASN A 226 -15.90 -4.21 -5.55
N LYS A 227 -15.38 -3.12 -6.13
CA LYS A 227 -14.48 -3.19 -7.28
C LYS A 227 -13.25 -2.34 -7.02
N GLU A 228 -12.11 -3.02 -6.90
CA GLU A 228 -10.78 -2.42 -6.97
C GLU A 228 -10.47 -2.08 -8.42
N TYR A 229 -10.05 -0.84 -8.64
CA TYR A 229 -9.54 -0.40 -9.92
C TYR A 229 -8.10 0.05 -9.74
N LEU A 230 -7.21 -0.51 -10.56
CA LEU A 230 -5.89 0.06 -10.75
C LEU A 230 -6.06 1.27 -11.66
N ILE A 231 -5.67 2.43 -11.16
CA ILE A 231 -5.55 3.64 -11.95
C ILE A 231 -4.11 3.76 -12.37
N PHE A 232 -3.88 3.84 -13.67
CA PHE A 232 -2.61 4.20 -14.24
C PHE A 232 -2.69 5.67 -14.58
N ILE A 233 -1.74 6.43 -14.05
CA ILE A 233 -1.60 7.86 -14.19
C ILE A 233 -0.36 8.12 -15.02
#